data_AF-A0A9W5ERQ5-F1
#
_entry.id   AF-A0A9W5ERQ5-F1
#
_cell.length_a   1.000
_cell.length_b   1.000
_cell.length_c   1.000
_cell.angle_alpha   90.00
_cell.angle_beta   90.00
_cell.angle_gamma   90.00
#
_symmetry.space_group_name_H-M   'P 1'
#
loop_
_entity.id
_entity.type
_entity.pdbx_description
1 polymer ?
#
loop_
_entity_poly.entity_id
_entity_poly.type
_entity_poly.pdbx_seq_one_letter_code
_entity_poly.pdbx_strand_id
1 'polypeptide(L)' 'MDNGAVMIRSTASNNCLRTEYGDIVQIDSVFSITMERCTLEPNLDQQWIFIPAPIEASPLLGDK' A
#
# COMPACT_ATOMS: atom_id res chain seq x y z
N MET A 1 -10.84 -3.92 -12.37
CA MET A 1 -11.49 -2.97 -11.45
C MET A 1 -10.44 -1.93 -11.11
N ASP A 2 -10.69 -0.66 -11.40
CA ASP A 2 -9.79 0.45 -11.09
C ASP A 2 -10.16 0.97 -9.70
N ASN A 3 -9.47 0.49 -8.67
CA ASN A 3 -9.69 0.87 -7.27
C ASN A 3 -8.70 1.95 -6.80
N GLY A 4 -7.96 2.57 -7.71
CA GLY A 4 -6.94 3.58 -7.39
C GLY A 4 -5.69 3.03 -6.69
N ALA A 5 -5.58 1.71 -6.51
CA ALA A 5 -4.38 1.08 -5.98
C ALA A 5 -3.36 0.79 -7.09
N VAL A 6 -2.08 0.72 -6.72
CA VAL A 6 -0.99 0.42 -7.63
C VAL A 6 -0.19 -0.78 -7.14
N MET A 7 0.54 -1.42 -8.06
CA MET A 7 1.60 -2.36 -7.72
C MET A 7 2.96 -1.66 -7.81
N ILE A 8 3.81 -1.87 -6.80
CA ILE A 8 5.15 -1.31 -6.77
C ILE A 8 6.14 -2.39 -7.22
N ARG A 9 6.67 -2.24 -8.44
CA ARG A 9 7.62 -3.19 -9.06
C ARG A 9 9.06 -2.71 -8.95
N SER A 10 9.94 -3.57 -8.46
CA SER A 10 11.39 -3.36 -8.50
C SER A 10 11.91 -3.44 -9.93
N THR A 11 12.68 -2.43 -10.34
CA THR A 11 13.35 -2.41 -11.65
C THR A 11 14.54 -3.36 -11.71
N ALA A 12 15.11 -3.74 -10.56
CA ALA A 12 16.28 -4.62 -10.50
C ALA A 12 15.91 -6.11 -10.60
N SER A 13 14.81 -6.53 -9.96
CA SER A 13 14.39 -7.94 -9.88
C SER A 13 13.13 -8.28 -10.67
N ASN A 14 12.40 -7.28 -11.16
CA ASN A 14 11.06 -7.43 -11.76
C ASN A 14 10.01 -8.06 -10.82
N ASN A 15 10.31 -8.11 -9.53
CA ASN A 15 9.37 -8.54 -8.49
C ASN A 15 8.59 -7.34 -7.94
N CYS A 16 7.42 -7.61 -7.36
CA CYS A 16 6.54 -6.64 -6.75
C CYS A 16 6.62 -6.71 -5.22
N LEU A 17 6.44 -5.56 -4.57
CA LEU A 17 6.28 -5.49 -3.12
C LEU A 17 5.01 -6.21 -2.70
N ARG A 18 5.14 -7.09 -1.72
CA ARG A 18 4.06 -7.85 -1.11
C ARG A 18 4.08 -7.63 0.39
N THR A 19 2.91 -7.49 1.00
CA THR A 19 2.74 -7.62 2.45
C THR A 19 2.21 -9.00 2.78
N GLU A 20 2.66 -9.61 3.86
CA GLU A 20 1.92 -10.73 4.43
C GLU A 20 0.74 -10.16 5.22
N TYR A 21 -0.49 -10.55 4.89
CA TYR A 21 -1.64 -10.18 5.71
C TYR A 21 -1.56 -10.96 7.02
N GLY A 22 -0.99 -10.34 8.05
CA GLY A 22 -1.41 -10.58 9.42
C GLY A 22 -2.83 -10.04 9.60
N ASP A 23 -3.61 -10.66 10.49
CA ASP A 23 -4.99 -10.26 10.79
C ASP A 23 -5.07 -8.73 11.00
N ILE A 24 -5.86 -8.03 10.18
CA ILE A 24 -5.95 -6.54 10.11
C ILE A 24 -6.36 -5.93 11.48
N VAL A 25 -6.85 -6.77 12.39
CA VAL A 25 -7.33 -6.40 13.72
C VAL A 25 -6.20 -6.24 14.75
N GLN A 26 -4.96 -6.63 14.45
CA GLN A 26 -3.83 -6.47 15.38
C GLN A 26 -3.13 -5.12 15.18
N ILE A 27 -3.44 -4.17 16.06
CA ILE A 27 -2.97 -2.77 16.01
C ILE A 27 -1.46 -2.62 16.36
N ASP A 28 -0.77 -3.71 16.73
CA ASP A 28 0.66 -3.71 17.12
C ASP A 28 1.53 -4.72 16.34
N SER A 29 1.03 -5.31 15.25
CA SER A 29 1.80 -6.29 14.47
C SER A 29 2.72 -5.61 13.45
N VAL A 30 4.00 -5.96 13.49
CA VAL A 30 4.95 -5.60 12.44
C VAL A 30 4.58 -6.39 11.19
N PHE A 31 4.18 -5.70 10.13
CA PHE A 31 3.93 -6.34 8.83
C PHE A 31 5.25 -6.68 8.15
N SER A 32 5.40 -7.93 7.70
CA SER A 32 6.52 -8.32 6.85
C SER A 32 6.29 -7.81 5.44
N ILE A 33 7.25 -7.06 4.91
CA ILE A 33 7.26 -6.61 3.51
C ILE A 33 8.32 -7.42 2.78
N THR A 34 7.88 -8.17 1.77
CA THR A 34 8.73 -9.03 0.95
C THR A 34 8.63 -8.64 -0.53
N MET A 35 9.48 -9.24 -1.37
CA MET A 35 9.43 -9.09 -2.82
C MET A 35 9.14 -10.45 -3.47
N GLU A 36 8.06 -10.52 -4.23
CA GLU A 36 7.66 -11.74 -4.94
C GLU A 36 7.34 -11.45 -6.41
N ARG A 37 7.09 -12.50 -7.19
CA ARG A 37 6.66 -12.33 -8.58
C ARG A 37 5.38 -11.49 -8.62
N CYS A 38 5.36 -10.47 -9.48
CA CYS A 38 4.17 -9.66 -9.72
C CYS A 38 3.03 -10.56 -10.22
N THR A 39 1.88 -10.52 -9.54
CA THR A 39 0.67 -11.19 -10.02
C THR A 39 -0.17 -10.27 -10.89
N LEU A 40 -0.84 -10.84 -11.89
CA LEU A 40 -1.83 -10.13 -12.71
C LEU A 40 -3.26 -10.43 -12.25
N GLU A 41 -3.41 -11.35 -11.30
CA GLU A 41 -4.69 -11.69 -10.70
C GLU A 41 -5.03 -10.68 -9.59
N PRO A 42 -6.33 -10.42 -9.33
CA PRO A 42 -6.74 -9.54 -8.24
C PRO A 42 -6.20 -10.04 -6.90
N ASN A 43 -5.24 -9.31 -6.34
CA ASN A 43 -4.62 -9.63 -5.08
C ASN A 43 -4.37 -8.36 -4.28
N LEU A 44 -4.97 -8.27 -3.09
CA LEU A 44 -4.84 -7.10 -2.23
C LEU A 44 -3.43 -6.99 -1.64
N ASP A 45 -2.70 -8.10 -1.50
CA ASP A 45 -1.43 -8.13 -0.78
C ASP A 45 -0.24 -7.53 -1.55
N GLN A 46 -0.41 -7.28 -2.86
CA GLN A 46 0.52 -6.54 -3.72
C GLN A 46 -0.02 -5.17 -4.13
N GLN A 47 -1.18 -4.75 -3.60
CA GLN A 47 -1.81 -3.47 -3.90
C GLN A 47 -1.51 -2.44 -2.82
N TRP A 48 -1.04 -1.29 -3.27
CA TRP A 48 -0.63 -0.18 -2.42
C TRP A 48 -1.42 1.07 -2.79
N ILE A 49 -1.81 1.85 -1.77
CA ILE A 49 -2.43 3.16 -1.94
C ILE A 49 -1.46 4.23 -1.43
N PHE A 50 -1.37 5.35 -2.14
CA PHE A 50 -0.64 6.51 -1.67
C PHE A 50 -1.60 7.41 -0.89
N ILE A 51 -1.39 7.48 0.42
CA ILE A 51 -2.11 8.42 1.27
C ILE A 51 -1.22 9.64 1.56
N PRO A 52 -1.81 10.82 1.81
CA PRO A 52 -1.07 11.94 2.37
C PRO A 52 -0.34 11.53 3.65
N ALA A 53 0.75 12.22 3.97
CA ALA A 53 1.45 12.01 5.23
C ALA A 53 0.47 12.16 6.41
N PRO A 54 0.59 11.35 7.47
CA PRO A 54 -0.27 11.42 8.65
C PRO A 54 0.13 12.62 9.54
N ILE A 55 0.01 13.82 8.98
CA ILE A 55 0.24 15.09 9.64
C ILE A 55 -1.09 15.81 9.84
N GLU A 56 -1.17 16.71 10.82
CA GLU A 56 -2.34 17.56 10.99
C GLU A 56 -2.55 18.39 9.71
N ALA A 57 -3.70 18.18 9.06
CA ALA A 57 -4.06 18.90 7.86
C ALA A 57 -4.78 20.20 8.21
N SER A 58 -4.42 21.29 7.53
CA SER A 58 -5.17 22.55 7.58
C SER A 58 -6.01 22.72 6.32
N PRO A 59 -7.25 23.24 6.42
CA PRO A 59 -8.06 23.58 5.26
C PRO A 59 -7.31 24.58 4.35
N LEU A 60 -7.27 24.30 3.04
CA LEU A 60 -6.64 25.20 2.05
C LEU A 60 -7.43 26.49 1.83
N LEU A 61 -8.74 26.46 2.11
CA LEU A 61 -9.63 27.61 2.10
C LEU A 61 -9.97 27.88 3.56
N GLY A 62 -9.31 28.86 4.17
CA GLY A 62 -9.43 29.15 5.60
C GLY A 62 -10.86 29.45 6.06
N ASP A 63 -11.08 29.33 7.36
CA ASP A 63 -12.31 29.74 8.03
C ASP A 63 -12.61 31.20 7.67
N LYS A 64 -13.73 31.43 6.97
CA LYS A 64 -14.28 32.77 6.75
C LYS A 64 -14.88 33.33 8.03
#